data_AF-A0A929G8Y0-F1
#
_entry.id   AF-A0A929G8Y0-F1
#
_cell.length_a   1.000
_cell.length_b   1.000
_cell.length_c   1.000
_cell.angle_alpha   90.00
_cell.angle_beta   90.00
_cell.angle_gamma   90.00
#
_symmetry.space_group_name_H-M   'P 1'
#
loop_
_entity.id
_entity.type
_entity.pdbx_description
1 polymer ?
#
loop_
_entity_poly.entity_id
_entity_poly.type
_entity_poly.pdbx_seq_one_letter_code
_entity_poly.pdbx_strand_id
1 'polypeptide(L)'
;MNRYYHAVRQPVRRPRVETYLLLTLLSFALSVSLTRLFLALTGYPQLGGGVLHISHVLWGGLLLFVAAMLPLVLANRWVYRFSAILAGVGIGLFVDEVGKFITQSYDYFFPPAAPIVYAFFLICVLVYLQITKPRPRSSRSELYSALEMMEEILDHDLDAHEQNEIRNRLTYVIDQGESPEFIRLAEDLLNYFNEDEIVLAPSPPGRLQDLAARLQEFEVKYLDRERLRTLLVLGLGILGLISVFIPALSLINLTINPGREPAAELYWYIALQVVQILTGLLLILGAGMLWKGSELKGLRVSYITLLVYLTMVDLYLFYYYQFATILAAIFQFVLLLAVLHYQQSYLSEQDKDHQSMD
;
A
#
# COMPACT_ATOMS: atom_id res chain seq x y z
N MET A 1 28.30 -39.26 -15.52
CA MET A 1 28.00 -37.97 -16.18
C MET A 1 28.02 -36.89 -15.12
N ASN A 2 28.99 -35.98 -15.17
CA ASN A 2 29.08 -34.88 -14.21
C ASN A 2 27.91 -33.91 -14.45
N ARG A 3 26.90 -33.95 -13.58
CA ARG A 3 25.80 -32.97 -13.52
C ARG A 3 26.32 -31.68 -12.88
N TYR A 4 27.16 -30.93 -13.59
CA TYR A 4 27.46 -29.55 -13.17
C TYR A 4 26.39 -28.63 -13.72
N TYR A 5 25.39 -28.33 -12.90
CA TYR A 5 24.49 -27.22 -13.16
C TYR A 5 25.20 -25.91 -12.84
N HIS A 6 25.10 -24.92 -13.72
CA HIS A 6 25.47 -23.56 -13.34
C HIS A 6 24.55 -23.09 -12.21
N ALA A 7 25.12 -22.50 -11.17
CA ALA A 7 24.36 -22.00 -10.04
C ALA A 7 23.37 -20.91 -10.50
N VAL A 8 22.08 -21.19 -10.46
CA VAL A 8 21.02 -20.21 -10.72
C VAL A 8 20.93 -19.29 -9.51
N ARG A 9 21.40 -18.04 -9.64
CA ARG A 9 21.41 -17.03 -8.57
C ARG A 9 20.22 -16.06 -8.62
N GLN A 10 19.23 -16.33 -9.46
CA GLN A 10 18.06 -15.47 -9.57
C GLN A 10 17.18 -15.60 -8.31
N PRO A 11 16.81 -14.48 -7.66
CA PRO A 11 15.99 -14.52 -6.45
C PRO A 11 14.57 -15.01 -6.77
N VAL A 12 13.98 -15.78 -5.85
CA VAL A 12 12.57 -16.18 -5.92
C VAL A 12 11.77 -15.30 -4.97
N ARG A 13 10.64 -14.78 -5.45
CA ARG A 13 9.70 -14.02 -4.63
C ARG A 13 8.99 -14.98 -3.68
N ARG A 14 8.95 -14.65 -2.38
CA ARG A 14 8.23 -15.44 -1.38
C ARG A 14 6.71 -15.44 -1.63
N PRO A 15 6.00 -16.53 -1.27
CA PRO A 15 4.55 -16.51 -1.18
C PRO A 15 4.08 -15.47 -0.14
N ARG A 16 2.88 -14.92 -0.32
CA ARG A 16 2.27 -13.92 0.60
C ARG A 16 3.05 -12.62 0.82
N VAL A 17 4.05 -12.30 -0.01
CA VAL A 17 4.79 -11.02 0.13
C VAL A 17 3.90 -9.78 -0.01
N GLU A 18 2.77 -9.88 -0.71
CA GLU A 18 1.76 -8.82 -0.79
C GLU A 18 1.18 -8.53 0.58
N THR A 19 0.81 -9.58 1.32
CA THR A 19 0.33 -9.48 2.70
C THR A 19 1.38 -8.89 3.62
N TYR A 20 2.64 -9.34 3.53
CA TYR A 20 3.71 -8.80 4.38
C TYR A 20 3.96 -7.31 4.12
N LEU A 21 4.06 -6.90 2.85
CA LEU A 21 4.25 -5.49 2.50
C LEU A 21 3.05 -4.63 2.89
N LEU A 22 1.82 -5.15 2.73
CA LEU A 22 0.61 -4.47 3.15
C LEU A 22 0.59 -4.28 4.68
N LEU A 23 0.92 -5.31 5.45
CA LEU A 23 1.01 -5.22 6.92
C LEU A 23 2.06 -4.19 7.35
N THR A 24 3.22 -4.13 6.68
CA THR A 24 4.23 -3.10 6.93
C THR A 24 3.68 -1.70 6.66
N LEU A 25 3.02 -1.48 5.53
CA LEU A 25 2.45 -0.18 5.15
C LEU A 25 1.35 0.27 6.10
N LEU A 26 0.42 -0.62 6.45
CA LEU A 26 -0.67 -0.32 7.39
C LEU A 26 -0.11 -0.01 8.79
N SER A 27 0.82 -0.83 9.26
CA SER A 27 1.47 -0.62 10.57
C SER A 27 2.28 0.68 10.60
N PHE A 28 2.94 1.04 9.49
CA PHE A 28 3.64 2.31 9.34
C PHE A 28 2.67 3.50 9.40
N ALA A 29 1.63 3.52 8.56
CA ALA A 29 0.64 4.60 8.54
C ALA A 29 -0.04 4.78 9.90
N LEU A 30 -0.45 3.66 10.53
CA LEU A 30 -1.05 3.67 11.87
C LEU A 30 -0.07 4.16 12.93
N SER A 31 1.18 3.72 12.89
CA SER A 31 2.20 4.14 13.85
C SER A 31 2.42 5.65 13.83
N VAL A 32 2.59 6.26 12.65
CA VAL A 32 2.73 7.72 12.52
C VAL A 32 1.45 8.42 12.99
N SER A 33 0.29 7.98 12.49
CA SER A 33 -1.00 8.65 12.77
C SER A 33 -1.38 8.60 14.25
N LEU A 34 -1.23 7.43 14.89
CA LEU A 34 -1.52 7.24 16.31
C LEU A 34 -0.53 7.98 17.20
N THR A 35 0.76 7.96 16.84
CA THR A 35 1.78 8.69 17.60
C THR A 35 1.50 10.18 17.59
N ARG A 36 1.19 10.74 16.41
CA ARG A 36 0.85 12.17 16.28
C ARG A 36 -0.45 12.54 16.97
N LEU A 37 -1.48 11.69 16.86
CA LEU A 37 -2.73 11.88 17.60
C LEU A 37 -2.50 11.87 19.11
N PHE A 38 -1.74 10.89 19.60
CA PHE A 38 -1.38 10.79 21.01
C PHE A 38 -0.63 12.03 21.50
N LEU A 39 0.37 12.50 20.76
CA LEU A 39 1.14 13.69 21.11
C LEU A 39 0.29 14.97 21.08
N ALA A 40 -0.62 15.10 20.10
CA ALA A 40 -1.54 16.24 20.01
C ALA A 40 -2.52 16.27 21.20
N LEU A 41 -3.05 15.11 21.60
CA LEU A 41 -3.99 15.00 22.73
C LEU A 41 -3.30 15.22 24.09
N THR A 42 -2.04 14.83 24.23
CA THR A 42 -1.28 14.93 25.48
C THR A 42 -0.48 16.22 25.61
N GLY A 43 -0.49 17.08 24.59
CA GLY A 43 0.22 18.36 24.59
C GLY A 43 1.74 18.22 24.48
N TYR A 44 2.24 17.22 23.74
CA TYR A 44 3.66 16.93 23.54
C TYR A 44 4.45 16.73 24.85
N PRO A 45 4.09 15.72 25.67
CA PRO A 45 4.77 15.44 26.92
C PRO A 45 6.21 15.03 26.65
N GLN A 46 7.15 15.65 27.38
CA GLN A 46 8.55 15.25 27.32
C GLN A 46 8.75 14.01 28.20
N LEU A 47 9.04 12.88 27.56
CA LEU A 47 9.41 11.64 28.26
C LEU A 47 10.92 11.66 28.54
N GLY A 48 11.27 12.14 29.72
CA GLY A 48 12.64 12.24 30.21
C GLY A 48 12.89 13.55 30.94
N GLY A 49 13.62 13.50 32.06
CA GLY A 49 13.89 14.65 32.92
C GLY A 49 15.23 15.32 32.60
N GLY A 50 15.27 16.66 32.71
CA GLY A 50 16.48 17.49 32.77
C GLY A 50 17.44 17.34 31.59
N VAL A 51 18.28 16.31 31.61
CA VAL A 51 19.38 16.05 30.66
C VAL A 51 19.04 14.91 29.68
N LEU A 52 18.11 14.01 30.04
CA LEU A 52 17.75 12.84 29.24
C LEU A 52 16.37 13.03 28.61
N HIS A 53 16.29 13.04 27.28
CA HIS A 53 15.04 12.93 26.52
C HIS A 53 15.05 11.59 25.77
N ILE A 54 14.17 10.66 26.14
CA ILE A 54 14.04 9.37 25.45
C ILE A 54 13.07 9.56 24.29
N SER A 55 13.60 9.73 23.09
CA SER A 55 12.78 9.82 21.87
C SER A 55 12.22 8.44 21.49
N HIS A 56 11.00 8.43 20.95
CA HIS A 56 10.42 7.22 20.35
C HIS A 56 11.17 6.71 19.13
N VAL A 57 12.14 7.46 18.58
CA VAL A 57 13.11 6.94 17.61
C VAL A 57 13.90 5.75 18.15
N LEU A 58 14.26 5.75 19.43
CA LEU A 58 15.01 4.63 20.02
C LEU A 58 14.16 3.35 20.02
N TRP A 59 12.88 3.48 20.36
CA TRP A 59 11.92 2.39 20.25
C TRP A 59 11.71 1.98 18.80
N GLY A 60 11.62 2.94 17.87
CA GLY A 60 11.55 2.68 16.43
C GLY A 60 12.74 1.85 15.93
N GLY A 61 13.96 2.25 16.28
CA GLY A 61 15.20 1.54 15.95
C GLY A 61 15.28 0.15 16.59
N LEU A 62 14.84 0.00 17.85
CA LEU A 62 14.79 -1.30 18.52
C LEU A 62 13.81 -2.25 17.81
N LEU A 63 12.61 -1.78 17.48
CA LEU A 63 11.62 -2.59 16.75
C LEU A 63 12.13 -2.99 15.36
N LEU A 64 12.82 -2.09 14.66
CA LEU A 64 13.46 -2.40 13.39
C LEU A 64 14.55 -3.47 13.53
N PHE A 65 15.38 -3.37 14.57
CA PHE A 65 16.41 -4.38 14.86
C PHE A 65 15.76 -5.75 15.13
N VAL A 66 14.74 -5.81 15.97
CA VAL A 66 14.00 -7.05 16.25
C VAL A 66 13.36 -7.60 14.97
N ALA A 67 12.74 -6.75 14.14
CA ALA A 67 12.14 -7.14 12.87
C ALA A 67 13.17 -7.73 11.89
N ALA A 68 14.40 -7.24 11.89
CA ALA A 68 15.48 -7.77 11.05
C ALA A 68 16.06 -9.08 11.61
N MET A 69 16.12 -9.24 12.94
CA MET A 69 16.67 -10.44 13.59
C MET A 69 15.72 -11.64 13.53
N LEU A 70 14.42 -11.40 13.65
CA LEU A 70 13.40 -12.45 13.71
C LEU A 70 13.53 -13.49 12.57
N PRO A 71 13.59 -13.09 11.28
CA PRO A 71 13.74 -14.05 10.17
C PRO A 71 15.13 -14.69 10.06
N LEU A 72 16.14 -14.17 10.78
CA LEU A 72 17.49 -14.73 10.79
C LEU A 72 17.65 -15.80 11.87
N VAL A 73 16.86 -15.72 12.94
CA VAL A 73 16.93 -16.64 14.08
C VAL A 73 15.90 -17.75 13.98
N LEU A 74 14.72 -17.46 13.44
CA LEU A 74 13.58 -18.37 13.42
C LEU A 74 13.23 -18.79 12.00
N ALA A 75 12.90 -20.07 11.81
CA ALA A 75 12.51 -20.62 10.52
C ALA A 75 11.02 -20.42 10.21
N ASN A 76 10.15 -20.43 11.24
CA ASN A 76 8.71 -20.50 11.05
C ASN A 76 8.13 -19.35 10.21
N ARG A 77 7.17 -19.68 9.36
CA ARG A 77 6.48 -18.75 8.46
C ARG A 77 5.72 -17.62 9.17
N TRP A 78 5.15 -17.84 10.35
CA TRP A 78 4.43 -16.80 11.09
C TRP A 78 5.33 -15.61 11.46
N VAL A 79 6.64 -15.84 11.58
CA VAL A 79 7.66 -14.85 11.95
C VAL A 79 7.72 -13.70 10.94
N TYR A 80 7.49 -13.96 9.65
CA TYR A 80 7.47 -12.91 8.62
C TYR A 80 6.31 -11.93 8.82
N ARG A 81 5.15 -12.38 9.33
CA ARG A 81 4.02 -11.49 9.64
C ARG A 81 4.36 -10.55 10.78
N PHE A 82 4.94 -11.08 11.86
CA PHE A 82 5.38 -10.25 12.99
C PHE A 82 6.50 -9.30 12.60
N SER A 83 7.47 -9.78 11.82
CA SER A 83 8.56 -8.95 11.30
C SER A 83 8.04 -7.80 10.45
N ALA A 84 7.04 -8.04 9.59
CA ALA A 84 6.38 -7.00 8.80
C ALA A 84 5.69 -5.93 9.67
N ILE A 85 4.92 -6.36 10.67
CA ILE A 85 4.26 -5.44 11.61
C ILE A 85 5.29 -4.63 12.38
N LEU A 86 6.29 -5.27 12.98
CA LEU A 86 7.35 -4.60 13.73
C LEU A 86 8.17 -3.65 12.87
N ALA A 87 8.48 -4.03 11.62
CA ALA A 87 9.15 -3.15 10.68
C ALA A 87 8.30 -1.92 10.38
N GLY A 88 7.00 -2.09 10.12
CA GLY A 88 6.09 -0.97 9.87
C GLY A 88 5.98 -0.03 11.08
N VAL A 89 5.72 -0.57 12.27
CA VAL A 89 5.65 0.22 13.51
C VAL A 89 6.99 0.94 13.77
N GLY A 90 8.10 0.21 13.63
CA GLY A 90 9.45 0.71 13.88
C GLY A 90 9.83 1.85 12.94
N ILE A 91 9.58 1.70 11.64
CA ILE A 91 9.74 2.79 10.65
C ILE A 91 8.85 3.97 11.02
N GLY A 92 7.59 3.75 11.39
CA GLY A 92 6.67 4.82 11.76
C GLY A 92 7.16 5.66 12.93
N LEU A 93 7.59 5.02 14.02
CA LEU A 93 8.13 5.72 15.17
C LEU A 93 9.45 6.43 14.87
N PHE A 94 10.29 5.82 14.02
CA PHE A 94 11.58 6.40 13.62
C PHE A 94 11.39 7.66 12.77
N VAL A 95 10.57 7.56 11.72
CA VAL A 95 10.35 8.63 10.74
C VAL A 95 9.52 9.77 11.34
N ASP A 96 8.67 9.50 12.33
CA ASP A 96 7.87 10.54 12.99
C ASP A 96 8.72 11.66 13.63
N GLU A 97 9.94 11.36 14.04
CA GLU A 97 10.88 12.29 14.68
C GLU A 97 11.90 12.89 13.73
N VAL A 98 11.78 12.65 12.42
CA VAL A 98 12.77 13.10 11.45
C VAL A 98 12.98 14.62 11.52
N GLY A 99 11.96 15.40 11.93
CA GLY A 99 12.08 16.84 12.15
C GLY A 99 13.16 17.24 13.16
N LYS A 100 13.27 16.52 14.29
CA LYS A 100 14.31 16.78 15.30
C LYS A 100 15.71 16.47 14.79
N PHE A 101 15.86 15.57 13.83
CA PHE A 101 17.18 15.15 13.35
C PHE A 101 17.64 15.89 12.09
N ILE A 102 16.74 16.61 11.42
CA ILE A 102 17.08 17.43 10.25
C ILE A 102 17.59 18.81 10.66
N THR A 103 17.16 19.34 11.80
CA THR A 103 17.54 20.68 12.27
C THR A 103 18.64 20.60 13.32
N GLN A 104 19.58 21.55 13.27
CA GLN A 104 20.62 21.69 14.31
C GLN A 104 20.02 22.05 15.68
N SER A 105 18.81 22.62 15.69
CA SER A 105 18.06 23.03 16.88
C SER A 105 17.14 21.95 17.44
N TYR A 106 17.10 20.76 16.85
CA TYR A 106 16.19 19.67 17.26
C TYR A 106 14.70 20.08 17.29
N ASP A 107 14.27 20.83 16.28
CA ASP A 107 12.89 21.30 16.14
C ASP A 107 11.96 20.20 15.61
N TYR A 108 11.06 19.74 16.47
CA TYR A 108 10.06 18.73 16.14
C TYR A 108 9.01 19.21 15.13
N PHE A 109 8.76 20.52 15.06
CA PHE A 109 7.76 21.14 14.19
C PHE A 109 8.35 21.72 12.91
N PHE A 110 9.59 21.34 12.57
CA PHE A 110 10.25 21.79 11.37
C PHE A 110 9.37 21.50 10.13
N PRO A 111 8.86 22.52 9.42
CA PRO A 111 7.81 22.33 8.40
C PRO A 111 8.14 21.30 7.30
N PRO A 112 9.41 21.17 6.83
CA PRO A 112 9.80 20.12 5.89
C PRO A 112 9.66 18.67 6.39
N ALA A 113 9.51 18.44 7.70
CA ALA A 113 9.44 17.09 8.26
C ALA A 113 8.22 16.31 7.73
N ALA A 114 7.04 16.93 7.71
CA ALA A 114 5.81 16.28 7.26
C ALA A 114 5.86 15.87 5.76
N PRO A 115 6.30 16.72 4.81
CA PRO A 115 6.57 16.32 3.44
C PRO A 115 7.53 15.16 3.30
N ILE A 116 8.60 15.11 4.11
CA ILE A 116 9.59 14.03 4.05
C ILE A 116 8.98 12.71 4.51
N VAL A 117 8.24 12.71 5.62
CA VAL A 117 7.51 11.52 6.10
C VAL A 117 6.54 11.02 5.02
N TYR A 118 5.77 11.94 4.43
CA TYR A 118 4.80 11.62 3.40
C TYR A 118 5.46 11.09 2.12
N ALA A 119 6.54 11.71 1.65
CA ALA A 119 7.27 11.27 0.47
C ALA A 119 7.86 9.87 0.67
N PHE A 120 8.41 9.59 1.86
CA PHE A 120 8.91 8.28 2.21
C PHE A 120 7.78 7.23 2.21
N PHE A 121 6.64 7.55 2.83
CA PHE A 121 5.45 6.69 2.79
C PHE A 121 4.97 6.42 1.36
N LEU A 122 4.91 7.46 0.53
CA LEU A 122 4.49 7.37 -0.86
C LEU A 122 5.42 6.46 -1.67
N ILE A 123 6.74 6.56 -1.48
CA ILE A 123 7.70 5.64 -2.10
C ILE A 123 7.42 4.19 -1.69
N CYS A 124 7.16 3.93 -0.41
CA CYS A 124 6.82 2.58 0.05
C CYS A 124 5.54 2.05 -0.62
N VAL A 125 4.50 2.90 -0.78
CA VAL A 125 3.27 2.54 -1.50
C VAL A 125 3.55 2.25 -2.96
N LEU A 126 4.35 3.06 -3.64
CA LEU A 126 4.73 2.83 -5.05
C LEU A 126 5.52 1.52 -5.21
N VAL A 127 6.41 1.20 -4.28
CA VAL A 127 7.14 -0.08 -4.25
C VAL A 127 6.16 -1.24 -4.08
N TYR A 128 5.19 -1.13 -3.17
CA TYR A 128 4.14 -2.13 -3.00
C TYR A 128 3.36 -2.37 -4.29
N LEU A 129 2.86 -1.30 -4.92
CA LEU A 129 2.13 -1.37 -6.19
C LEU A 129 2.96 -1.97 -7.34
N GLN A 130 4.28 -1.75 -7.33
CA GLN A 130 5.17 -2.34 -8.31
C GLN A 130 5.42 -3.84 -8.07
N ILE A 131 5.45 -4.27 -6.80
CA ILE A 131 5.70 -5.67 -6.43
C ILE A 131 4.45 -6.53 -6.62
N THR A 132 3.24 -6.01 -6.37
CA THR A 132 1.97 -6.73 -6.50
C THR A 132 1.54 -7.01 -7.93
N LYS A 133 2.25 -6.49 -8.94
CA LYS A 133 1.96 -6.81 -10.35
C LYS A 133 2.10 -8.32 -10.61
N PRO A 134 1.16 -8.95 -11.34
CA PRO A 134 1.25 -10.36 -11.72
C PRO A 134 2.57 -10.65 -12.44
N ARG A 135 3.24 -11.73 -12.06
CA ARG A 135 4.45 -12.22 -12.75
C ARG A 135 4.19 -13.57 -13.38
N PRO A 136 4.88 -13.88 -14.50
CA PRO A 136 4.83 -15.22 -15.06
C PRO A 136 5.29 -16.24 -14.02
N ARG A 137 4.52 -17.33 -13.90
CA ARG A 137 4.83 -18.46 -13.02
C ARG A 137 5.96 -19.27 -13.66
N SER A 138 6.91 -19.73 -12.85
CA SER A 138 7.99 -20.63 -13.28
C SER A 138 7.95 -21.89 -12.43
N SER A 139 8.31 -23.04 -13.00
CA SER A 139 8.32 -24.30 -12.23
C SER A 139 9.19 -24.20 -10.97
N ARG A 140 10.31 -23.47 -11.04
CA ARG A 140 11.17 -23.18 -9.88
C ARG A 140 10.45 -22.35 -8.82
N SER A 141 9.78 -21.25 -9.18
CA SER A 141 9.10 -20.39 -8.19
C SER A 141 7.93 -21.10 -7.52
N GLU A 142 7.22 -21.94 -8.26
CA GLU A 142 6.11 -22.74 -7.73
C GLU A 142 6.59 -23.78 -6.74
N LEU A 143 7.67 -24.49 -7.04
CA LEU A 143 8.27 -25.45 -6.13
C LEU A 143 8.79 -24.80 -4.83
N TYR A 144 9.46 -23.64 -4.93
CA TYR A 144 9.86 -22.86 -3.75
C TYR A 144 8.65 -22.48 -2.89
N SER A 145 7.55 -22.06 -3.53
CA SER A 145 6.32 -21.66 -2.83
C SER A 145 5.65 -22.86 -2.17
N ALA A 146 5.58 -24.02 -2.86
CA ALA A 146 5.02 -25.25 -2.31
C ALA A 146 5.79 -25.71 -1.07
N LEU A 147 7.13 -25.75 -1.14
CA LEU A 147 7.98 -26.15 -0.02
C LEU A 147 7.85 -25.21 1.19
N GLU A 148 7.81 -23.88 0.98
CA GLU A 148 7.62 -22.91 2.06
C GLU A 148 6.22 -23.02 2.70
N MET A 149 5.19 -23.40 1.93
CA MET A 149 3.85 -23.64 2.48
C MET A 149 3.73 -24.97 3.22
N MET A 150 4.54 -25.97 2.89
CA MET A 150 4.58 -27.25 3.62
C MET A 150 5.10 -27.10 5.06
N GLU A 151 5.73 -25.98 5.43
CA GLU A 151 6.08 -25.68 6.82
C GLU A 151 4.86 -25.74 7.75
N GLU A 152 3.67 -25.40 7.26
CA GLU A 152 2.41 -25.43 8.06
C GLU A 152 2.00 -26.86 8.46
N ILE A 153 2.50 -27.89 7.75
CA ILE A 153 2.30 -29.31 8.12
C ILE A 153 3.01 -29.61 9.44
N LEU A 154 4.22 -29.08 9.61
CA LEU A 154 5.02 -29.27 10.82
C LEU A 154 4.38 -28.56 12.01
N ASP A 155 3.78 -27.40 11.76
CA ASP A 155 3.09 -26.58 12.77
C ASP A 155 1.64 -27.05 13.04
N HIS A 156 1.16 -28.09 12.35
CA HIS A 156 -0.23 -28.61 12.42
C HIS A 156 -1.30 -27.52 12.16
N ASP A 157 -0.98 -26.53 11.31
CA ASP A 157 -1.86 -25.40 10.96
C ASP A 157 -2.33 -25.47 9.50
N LEU A 158 -2.02 -26.56 8.78
CA LEU A 158 -2.43 -26.72 7.38
C LEU A 158 -3.95 -26.83 7.25
N ASP A 159 -4.55 -25.86 6.56
CA ASP A 159 -5.97 -25.86 6.22
C ASP A 159 -6.26 -26.47 4.82
N ALA A 160 -7.54 -26.75 4.55
CA ALA A 160 -7.95 -27.37 3.28
C ALA A 160 -7.70 -26.47 2.05
N HIS A 161 -7.72 -25.15 2.21
CA HIS A 161 -7.45 -24.21 1.14
C HIS A 161 -5.95 -24.18 0.80
N GLU A 162 -5.09 -24.11 1.82
CA GLU A 162 -3.64 -24.19 1.69
C GLU A 162 -3.20 -25.54 1.12
N GLN A 163 -3.80 -26.65 1.55
CA GLN A 163 -3.54 -27.97 0.97
C GLN A 163 -3.86 -27.99 -0.53
N ASN A 164 -5.02 -27.46 -0.92
CA ASN A 164 -5.40 -27.38 -2.33
C ASN A 164 -4.47 -26.44 -3.11
N GLU A 165 -4.03 -25.34 -2.50
CA GLU A 165 -3.04 -24.42 -3.10
C GLU A 165 -1.72 -25.15 -3.37
N ILE A 166 -1.18 -25.89 -2.38
CA ILE A 166 0.05 -26.68 -2.55
C ILE A 166 -0.12 -27.68 -3.70
N ARG A 167 -1.22 -28.45 -3.70
CA ARG A 167 -1.51 -29.44 -4.76
C ARG A 167 -1.53 -28.79 -6.15
N ASN A 168 -2.28 -27.70 -6.31
CA ASN A 168 -2.38 -27.00 -7.59
C ASN A 168 -1.02 -26.48 -8.10
N ARG A 169 -0.13 -26.05 -7.19
CA ARG A 169 1.22 -25.62 -7.54
C ARG A 169 2.10 -26.78 -7.98
N LEU A 170 2.04 -27.92 -7.28
CA LEU A 170 2.79 -29.12 -7.64
C LEU A 170 2.30 -29.71 -8.97
N THR A 171 0.99 -29.77 -9.20
CA THR A 171 0.41 -30.20 -10.49
C THR A 171 0.87 -29.28 -11.62
N TYR A 172 0.89 -27.96 -11.41
CA TYR A 172 1.42 -27.03 -12.41
C TYR A 172 2.88 -27.32 -12.78
N VAL A 173 3.74 -27.68 -11.81
CA VAL A 173 5.15 -28.04 -12.08
C VAL A 173 5.24 -29.30 -12.94
N ILE A 174 4.39 -30.28 -12.70
CA ILE A 174 4.32 -31.52 -13.50
C ILE A 174 3.86 -31.20 -14.93
N ASP A 175 2.79 -30.42 -15.07
CA ASP A 175 2.17 -30.10 -16.36
C ASP A 175 3.08 -29.26 -17.27
N GLN A 176 3.82 -28.30 -16.71
CA GLN A 176 4.74 -27.47 -17.50
C GLN A 176 5.96 -28.25 -18.02
N GLY A 177 6.36 -29.31 -17.33
CA GLY A 177 7.42 -30.21 -17.81
C GLY A 177 8.81 -29.57 -17.98
N GLU A 178 9.10 -28.44 -17.31
CA GLU A 178 10.34 -27.67 -17.53
C GLU A 178 11.62 -28.44 -17.17
N SER A 179 11.57 -29.33 -16.17
CA SER A 179 12.71 -30.11 -15.71
C SER A 179 12.29 -31.49 -15.20
N PRO A 180 12.88 -32.60 -15.69
CA PRO A 180 12.58 -33.94 -15.18
C PRO A 180 12.82 -34.11 -13.67
N GLU A 181 13.77 -33.36 -13.10
CA GLU A 181 14.08 -33.41 -11.67
C GLU A 181 12.99 -32.73 -10.83
N PHE A 182 12.42 -31.63 -11.34
CA PHE A 182 11.32 -30.93 -10.66
C PHE A 182 10.02 -31.71 -10.75
N ILE A 183 9.76 -32.37 -11.90
CA ILE A 183 8.60 -33.25 -12.08
C ILE A 183 8.65 -34.37 -11.04
N ARG A 184 9.76 -35.10 -10.96
CA ARG A 184 9.91 -36.22 -10.02
C ARG A 184 9.70 -35.77 -8.57
N LEU A 185 10.32 -34.65 -8.17
CA LEU A 185 10.13 -34.12 -6.82
C LEU A 185 8.67 -33.70 -6.57
N ALA A 186 8.01 -33.07 -7.53
CA ALA A 186 6.61 -32.67 -7.41
C ALA A 186 5.66 -33.88 -7.30
N GLU A 187 5.93 -34.95 -8.06
CA GLU A 187 5.20 -36.23 -7.97
C GLU A 187 5.38 -36.87 -6.59
N ASP A 188 6.63 -36.98 -6.10
CA ASP A 188 6.94 -37.54 -4.78
C ASP A 188 6.22 -36.74 -3.66
N LEU A 189 6.21 -35.41 -3.75
CA LEU A 189 5.50 -34.54 -2.80
C LEU A 189 3.98 -34.67 -2.90
N LEU A 190 3.41 -34.79 -4.11
CA LEU A 190 1.97 -35.01 -4.27
C LEU A 190 1.52 -36.36 -3.71
N ASN A 191 2.33 -37.40 -3.89
CA ASN A 191 2.04 -38.73 -3.35
C ASN A 191 1.98 -38.71 -1.82
N TYR A 192 2.87 -37.97 -1.16
CA TYR A 192 2.80 -37.74 0.29
C TYR A 192 1.44 -37.19 0.75
N PHE A 193 0.86 -36.24 0.01
CA PHE A 193 -0.47 -35.69 0.33
C PHE A 193 -1.64 -36.66 0.07
N ASN A 194 -1.42 -37.74 -0.67
CA ASN A 194 -2.45 -38.73 -1.02
C ASN A 194 -2.40 -39.97 -0.13
N GLU A 195 -1.21 -40.33 0.38
CA GLU A 195 -0.98 -41.54 1.17
C GLU A 195 -1.21 -41.32 2.67
N ASP A 196 -0.89 -40.14 3.20
CA ASP A 196 -1.07 -39.82 4.61
C ASP A 196 -2.40 -39.09 4.85
N GLU A 197 -3.19 -39.56 5.84
CA GLU A 197 -4.30 -38.79 6.42
C GLU A 197 -3.72 -37.59 7.19
N ILE A 198 -3.33 -36.56 6.45
CA ILE A 198 -2.87 -35.30 7.03
C ILE A 198 -4.03 -34.73 7.85
N VAL A 199 -3.81 -34.58 9.15
CA VAL A 199 -4.78 -33.97 10.06
C VAL A 199 -4.91 -32.50 9.67
N LEU A 200 -6.00 -32.18 8.97
CA LEU A 200 -6.33 -30.81 8.63
C LEU A 200 -6.71 -30.05 9.89
N ALA A 201 -6.06 -28.92 10.12
CA ALA A 201 -6.51 -28.01 11.16
C ALA A 201 -7.90 -27.48 10.77
N PRO A 202 -8.87 -27.41 11.70
CA PRO A 202 -10.07 -26.63 11.45
C PRO A 202 -9.63 -25.20 11.12
N SER A 203 -10.04 -24.67 9.96
CA SER A 203 -9.66 -23.33 9.53
C SER A 203 -9.82 -22.36 10.71
N PRO A 204 -8.74 -21.71 11.18
CA PRO A 204 -8.85 -20.84 12.34
C PRO A 204 -9.88 -19.76 12.03
N PRO A 205 -10.72 -19.32 13.00
CA PRO A 205 -11.63 -18.19 12.81
C PRO A 205 -10.80 -16.92 12.65
N GLY A 206 -10.29 -16.71 11.44
CA GLY A 206 -9.49 -15.56 11.10
C GLY A 206 -10.42 -14.37 11.04
N ARG A 207 -10.50 -13.57 12.09
CA ARG A 207 -11.27 -12.30 12.08
C ARG A 207 -10.95 -11.42 10.87
N LEU A 208 -9.72 -11.53 10.34
CA LEU A 208 -9.29 -10.88 9.09
C LEU A 208 -9.86 -11.55 7.83
N GLN A 209 -9.97 -12.88 7.80
CA GLN A 209 -10.63 -13.62 6.72
C GLN A 209 -12.14 -13.36 6.74
N ASP A 210 -12.77 -13.32 7.91
CA ASP A 210 -14.17 -12.92 8.07
C ASP A 210 -14.39 -11.46 7.62
N LEU A 211 -13.46 -10.56 7.96
CA LEU A 211 -13.52 -9.17 7.50
C LEU A 211 -13.34 -9.10 5.99
N ALA A 212 -12.41 -9.85 5.41
CA ALA A 212 -12.19 -9.89 3.96
C ALA A 212 -13.41 -10.46 3.23
N ALA A 213 -13.99 -11.56 3.72
CA ALA A 213 -15.22 -12.14 3.20
C ALA A 213 -16.38 -11.15 3.31
N ARG A 214 -16.54 -10.46 4.45
CA ARG A 214 -17.55 -9.40 4.61
C ARG A 214 -17.32 -8.20 3.70
N LEU A 215 -16.07 -7.82 3.46
CA LEU A 215 -15.73 -6.74 2.53
C LEU A 215 -16.03 -7.15 1.09
N GLN A 216 -15.76 -8.40 0.72
CA GLN A 216 -16.06 -8.95 -0.60
C GLN A 216 -17.58 -9.10 -0.80
N GLU A 217 -18.32 -9.58 0.21
CA GLU A 217 -19.78 -9.60 0.20
C GLU A 217 -20.36 -8.19 0.12
N PHE A 218 -19.78 -7.23 0.86
CA PHE A 218 -20.16 -5.82 0.78
C PHE A 218 -19.92 -5.25 -0.61
N GLU A 219 -18.79 -5.58 -1.23
CA GLU A 219 -18.45 -5.16 -2.58
C GLU A 219 -19.45 -5.69 -3.59
N VAL A 220 -19.71 -7.00 -3.61
CA VAL A 220 -20.70 -7.60 -4.52
C VAL A 220 -22.11 -7.04 -4.28
N LYS A 221 -22.46 -6.71 -3.02
CA LYS A 221 -23.81 -6.24 -2.66
C LYS A 221 -24.02 -4.74 -2.86
N TYR A 222 -23.01 -3.91 -2.68
CA TYR A 222 -23.14 -2.45 -2.65
C TYR A 222 -22.35 -1.73 -3.75
N LEU A 223 -21.26 -2.30 -4.27
CA LEU A 223 -20.42 -1.73 -5.33
C LEU A 223 -20.85 -2.23 -6.72
N ASP A 224 -22.14 -2.08 -7.05
CA ASP A 224 -22.59 -2.27 -8.43
C ASP A 224 -22.01 -1.18 -9.35
N ARG A 225 -21.85 -1.48 -10.66
CA ARG A 225 -21.21 -0.60 -11.65
C ARG A 225 -21.76 0.82 -11.61
N GLU A 226 -23.09 0.96 -11.59
CA GLU A 226 -23.73 2.28 -11.58
C GLU A 226 -23.50 3.04 -10.27
N ARG A 227 -23.50 2.34 -9.13
CA ARG A 227 -23.26 2.95 -7.81
C ARG A 227 -21.82 3.39 -7.67
N LEU A 228 -20.86 2.55 -8.06
CA LEU A 228 -19.44 2.90 -8.03
C LEU A 228 -19.15 4.07 -8.98
N ARG A 229 -19.75 4.08 -10.18
CA ARG A 229 -19.66 5.23 -11.09
C ARG A 229 -20.20 6.51 -10.45
N THR A 230 -21.38 6.47 -9.83
CA THR A 230 -21.96 7.64 -9.14
C THR A 230 -21.09 8.10 -7.97
N LEU A 231 -20.56 7.17 -7.17
CA LEU A 231 -19.63 7.48 -6.08
C LEU A 231 -18.34 8.13 -6.58
N LEU A 232 -17.78 7.63 -7.69
CA LEU A 232 -16.61 8.24 -8.33
C LEU A 232 -16.91 9.64 -8.85
N VAL A 233 -18.02 9.84 -9.56
CA VAL A 233 -18.43 11.16 -10.06
C VAL A 233 -18.63 12.15 -8.91
N LEU A 234 -19.31 11.74 -7.84
CA LEU A 234 -19.53 12.58 -6.66
C LEU A 234 -18.21 12.85 -5.93
N GLY A 235 -17.40 11.82 -5.68
CA GLY A 235 -16.13 11.96 -4.96
C GLY A 235 -15.12 12.83 -5.68
N LEU A 236 -14.93 12.60 -6.98
CA LEU A 236 -14.06 13.43 -7.84
C LEU A 236 -14.61 14.84 -8.00
N GLY A 237 -15.93 14.99 -8.16
CA GLY A 237 -16.60 16.29 -8.28
C GLY A 237 -16.46 17.13 -7.01
N ILE A 238 -16.75 16.55 -5.83
CA ILE A 238 -16.61 17.22 -4.53
C ILE A 238 -15.15 17.59 -4.28
N LEU A 239 -14.22 16.65 -4.46
CA LEU A 239 -12.79 16.92 -4.30
C LEU A 239 -12.31 18.03 -5.25
N GLY A 240 -12.74 17.98 -6.51
CA GLY A 240 -12.42 18.97 -7.52
C GLY A 240 -12.97 20.35 -7.15
N LEU A 241 -14.23 20.44 -6.71
CA LEU A 241 -14.84 21.69 -6.25
C LEU A 241 -14.10 22.27 -5.04
N ILE A 242 -13.78 21.46 -4.04
CA ILE A 242 -13.01 21.88 -2.86
C ILE A 242 -11.62 22.39 -3.29
N SER A 243 -10.96 21.66 -4.18
CA SER A 243 -9.62 21.98 -4.71
C SER A 243 -9.61 23.19 -5.65
N VAL A 244 -10.76 23.71 -6.06
CA VAL A 244 -10.87 24.99 -6.77
C VAL A 244 -11.27 26.10 -5.81
N PHE A 245 -12.27 25.86 -4.97
CA PHE A 245 -12.90 26.89 -4.16
C PHE A 245 -11.99 27.41 -3.03
N ILE A 246 -11.39 26.50 -2.26
CA ILE A 246 -10.48 26.87 -1.15
C ILE A 246 -9.26 27.68 -1.64
N PRO A 247 -8.51 27.22 -2.66
CA PRO A 247 -7.37 27.99 -3.16
C PRO A 247 -7.77 29.29 -3.83
N ALA A 248 -8.91 29.33 -4.54
CA ALA A 248 -9.41 30.57 -5.14
C ALA A 248 -9.76 31.62 -4.07
N LEU A 249 -10.45 31.22 -3.00
CA LEU A 249 -10.74 32.10 -1.86
C LEU A 249 -9.44 32.59 -1.20
N SER A 250 -8.44 31.72 -1.10
CA SER A 250 -7.13 32.05 -0.53
C SER A 250 -6.39 33.11 -1.37
N LEU A 251 -6.45 33.04 -2.70
CA LEU A 251 -5.90 34.06 -3.60
C LEU A 251 -6.66 35.39 -3.53
N ILE A 252 -7.99 35.34 -3.41
CA ILE A 252 -8.82 36.55 -3.24
C ILE A 252 -8.46 37.24 -1.91
N ASN A 253 -8.36 36.48 -0.82
CA ASN A 253 -8.00 37.02 0.49
C ASN A 253 -6.60 37.66 0.47
N LEU A 254 -5.63 37.02 -0.21
CA LEU A 254 -4.29 37.58 -0.38
C LEU A 254 -4.29 38.91 -1.13
N THR A 255 -5.24 39.12 -2.06
CA THR A 255 -5.40 40.37 -2.80
C THR A 255 -5.99 41.48 -1.93
N ILE A 256 -6.92 41.13 -1.02
CA ILE A 256 -7.58 42.08 -0.12
C ILE A 256 -6.67 42.43 1.07
N ASN A 257 -5.96 41.44 1.60
CA ASN A 257 -5.08 41.54 2.75
C ASN A 257 -3.67 41.06 2.36
N PRO A 258 -2.89 41.86 1.62
CA PRO A 258 -1.54 41.49 1.27
C PRO A 258 -0.69 41.39 2.56
N GLY A 259 -0.27 40.16 2.86
CA GLY A 259 0.65 39.90 3.96
C GLY A 259 2.01 40.57 3.73
N ARG A 260 2.83 40.64 4.78
CA ARG A 260 4.21 41.16 4.72
C ARG A 260 5.26 40.06 4.52
N GLU A 261 4.86 38.95 3.91
CA GLU A 261 5.75 37.81 3.70
C GLU A 261 6.86 38.12 2.67
N PRO A 262 8.02 37.46 2.76
CA PRO A 262 9.07 37.56 1.75
C PRO A 262 8.53 37.23 0.35
N ALA A 263 8.97 37.98 -0.67
CA ALA A 263 8.47 37.81 -2.04
C ALA A 263 8.62 36.37 -2.58
N ALA A 264 9.70 35.67 -2.23
CA ALA A 264 9.95 34.30 -2.67
C ALA A 264 8.88 33.30 -2.15
N GLU A 265 8.51 33.40 -0.87
CA GLU A 265 7.49 32.53 -0.26
C GLU A 265 6.11 32.81 -0.84
N LEU A 266 5.83 34.08 -1.11
CA LEU A 266 4.59 34.52 -1.76
C LEU A 266 4.42 33.91 -3.17
N TYR A 267 5.46 33.93 -4.01
CA TYR A 267 5.40 33.33 -5.35
C TYR A 267 5.13 31.83 -5.30
N TRP A 268 5.77 31.12 -4.36
CA TRP A 268 5.62 29.67 -4.24
C TRP A 268 4.25 29.28 -3.70
N TYR A 269 3.74 30.05 -2.73
CA TYR A 269 2.36 29.92 -2.26
C TYR A 269 1.35 30.12 -3.39
N ILE A 270 1.47 31.21 -4.17
CA ILE A 270 0.56 31.48 -5.30
C ILE A 270 0.64 30.36 -6.34
N ALA A 271 1.85 29.93 -6.71
CA ALA A 271 2.07 28.85 -7.66
C ALA A 271 1.35 27.55 -7.22
N LEU A 272 1.42 27.19 -5.93
CA LEU A 272 0.66 26.07 -5.40
C LEU A 272 -0.83 26.26 -5.61
N GLN A 273 -1.41 27.39 -5.19
CA GLN A 273 -2.86 27.61 -5.29
C GLN A 273 -3.32 27.45 -6.74
N VAL A 274 -2.54 27.95 -7.70
CA VAL A 274 -2.82 27.77 -9.13
C VAL A 274 -2.77 26.30 -9.55
N VAL A 275 -1.75 25.54 -9.15
CA VAL A 275 -1.65 24.10 -9.46
C VAL A 275 -2.81 23.33 -8.82
N GLN A 276 -3.22 23.69 -7.60
CA GLN A 276 -4.37 23.07 -6.92
C GLN A 276 -5.69 23.36 -7.65
N ILE A 277 -5.90 24.60 -8.11
CA ILE A 277 -7.06 24.96 -8.93
C ILE A 277 -7.05 24.17 -10.25
N LEU A 278 -5.91 24.10 -10.94
CA LEU A 278 -5.81 23.39 -12.23
C LEU A 278 -6.09 21.89 -12.06
N THR A 279 -5.52 21.26 -11.04
CA THR A 279 -5.81 19.84 -10.73
C THR A 279 -7.27 19.65 -10.32
N GLY A 280 -7.84 20.57 -9.53
CA GLY A 280 -9.26 20.57 -9.18
C GLY A 280 -10.19 20.64 -10.41
N LEU A 281 -9.88 21.51 -11.38
CA LEU A 281 -10.61 21.61 -12.65
C LEU A 281 -10.50 20.32 -13.47
N LEU A 282 -9.33 19.68 -13.50
CA LEU A 282 -9.15 18.39 -14.19
C LEU A 282 -9.93 17.25 -13.51
N LEU A 283 -10.06 17.25 -12.17
CA LEU A 283 -10.93 16.31 -11.46
C LEU A 283 -12.40 16.52 -11.81
N ILE A 284 -12.87 17.77 -11.88
CA ILE A 284 -14.24 18.11 -12.32
C ILE A 284 -14.45 17.67 -13.77
N LEU A 285 -13.48 17.88 -14.65
CA LEU A 285 -13.53 17.41 -16.03
C LEU A 285 -13.65 15.88 -16.10
N GLY A 286 -12.81 15.16 -15.33
CA GLY A 286 -12.86 13.71 -15.22
C GLY A 286 -14.22 13.20 -14.74
N ALA A 287 -14.77 13.83 -13.69
CA ALA A 287 -16.11 13.54 -13.17
C ALA A 287 -17.20 13.82 -14.22
N GLY A 288 -17.11 14.92 -14.96
CA GLY A 288 -18.05 15.27 -16.03
C GLY A 288 -17.99 14.31 -17.23
N MET A 289 -16.80 13.81 -17.58
CA MET A 289 -16.63 12.80 -18.62
C MET A 289 -17.21 11.43 -18.21
N LEU A 290 -17.00 11.04 -16.94
CA LEU A 290 -17.61 9.86 -16.34
C LEU A 290 -19.15 9.94 -16.34
N TRP A 291 -19.70 11.10 -15.97
CA TRP A 291 -21.14 11.34 -16.02
C TRP A 291 -21.68 11.21 -17.44
N LYS A 292 -21.01 11.81 -18.43
CA LYS A 292 -21.43 11.83 -19.84
C LYS A 292 -21.24 10.50 -20.58
N GLY A 293 -20.77 9.44 -19.91
CA GLY A 293 -20.59 8.10 -20.49
C GLY A 293 -19.27 7.89 -21.24
N SER A 294 -18.33 8.86 -21.22
CA SER A 294 -16.97 8.65 -21.75
C SER A 294 -16.07 8.05 -20.67
N GLU A 295 -16.42 6.85 -20.21
CA GLU A 295 -15.88 6.25 -18.98
C GLU A 295 -14.35 6.11 -19.03
N LEU A 296 -13.79 5.54 -20.10
CA LEU A 296 -12.35 5.27 -20.21
C LEU A 296 -11.50 6.54 -20.24
N LYS A 297 -11.97 7.59 -20.93
CA LYS A 297 -11.28 8.89 -20.95
C LYS A 297 -11.40 9.60 -19.60
N GLY A 298 -12.59 9.59 -18.99
CA GLY A 298 -12.84 10.18 -17.68
C GLY A 298 -11.98 9.54 -16.58
N LEU A 299 -11.89 8.21 -16.57
CA LEU A 299 -11.03 7.48 -15.63
C LEU A 299 -9.55 7.76 -15.86
N ARG A 300 -9.10 7.81 -17.12
CA ARG A 300 -7.68 8.12 -17.42
C ARG A 300 -7.29 9.52 -16.94
N VAL A 301 -8.13 10.52 -17.21
CA VAL A 301 -7.92 11.90 -16.72
C VAL A 301 -7.91 11.92 -15.19
N SER A 302 -8.88 11.25 -14.55
CA SER A 302 -8.99 11.19 -13.09
C SER A 302 -7.78 10.49 -12.46
N TYR A 303 -7.33 9.37 -13.04
CA TYR A 303 -6.15 8.62 -12.60
C TYR A 303 -4.88 9.47 -12.66
N ILE A 304 -4.60 10.11 -13.80
CA ILE A 304 -3.42 10.97 -13.96
C ILE A 304 -3.48 12.14 -12.98
N THR A 305 -4.65 12.77 -12.86
CA THR A 305 -4.84 13.93 -11.99
C THR A 305 -4.65 13.57 -10.52
N LEU A 306 -5.24 12.47 -10.05
CA LEU A 306 -5.06 11.98 -8.67
C LEU A 306 -3.60 11.60 -8.38
N LEU A 307 -2.90 11.02 -9.37
CA LEU A 307 -1.47 10.71 -9.23
C LEU A 307 -0.64 11.97 -9.07
N VAL A 308 -0.87 13.00 -9.91
CA VAL A 308 -0.22 14.32 -9.76
C VAL A 308 -0.58 14.97 -8.42
N TYR A 309 -1.84 14.87 -7.99
CA TYR A 309 -2.29 15.42 -6.72
C TYR A 309 -1.54 14.78 -5.54
N LEU A 310 -1.55 13.45 -5.45
CA LEU A 310 -0.90 12.71 -4.37
C LEU A 310 0.63 12.87 -4.39
N THR A 311 1.27 13.02 -5.55
CA THR A 311 2.74 13.08 -5.66
C THR A 311 3.32 14.49 -5.55
N MET A 312 2.60 15.50 -6.02
CA MET A 312 3.09 16.89 -6.05
C MET A 312 2.30 17.81 -5.12
N VAL A 313 0.97 17.86 -5.27
CA VAL A 313 0.13 18.82 -4.53
C VAL A 313 0.16 18.49 -3.05
N ASP A 314 -0.09 17.23 -2.69
CA ASP A 314 -0.13 16.79 -1.30
C ASP A 314 1.21 16.96 -0.60
N LEU A 315 2.33 16.66 -1.27
CA LEU A 315 3.68 16.85 -0.70
C LEU A 315 3.86 18.29 -0.21
N TYR A 316 3.36 19.25 -0.97
CA TYR A 316 3.42 20.65 -0.60
C TYR A 316 2.33 21.04 0.42
N LEU A 317 1.11 20.50 0.32
CA LEU A 317 0.10 20.70 1.35
C LEU A 317 0.55 20.15 2.72
N PHE A 318 1.32 19.07 2.76
CA PHE A 318 1.93 18.56 3.99
C PHE A 318 2.91 19.54 4.62
N TYR A 319 3.56 20.41 3.84
CA TYR A 319 4.46 21.44 4.37
C TYR A 319 3.69 22.49 5.17
N TYR A 320 2.55 22.97 4.63
CA TYR A 320 1.77 24.05 5.24
C TYR A 320 0.76 23.55 6.28
N TYR A 321 0.10 22.44 5.99
CA TYR A 321 -1.07 21.97 6.74
C TYR A 321 -0.80 20.68 7.54
N GLN A 322 0.38 20.08 7.39
CA GLN A 322 0.86 18.92 8.16
C GLN A 322 -0.22 17.83 8.31
N PHE A 323 -0.73 17.60 9.53
CA PHE A 323 -1.68 16.54 9.85
C PHE A 323 -3.05 16.69 9.17
N ALA A 324 -3.48 17.92 8.89
CA ALA A 324 -4.78 18.14 8.25
C ALA A 324 -4.82 17.54 6.84
N THR A 325 -3.66 17.44 6.19
CA THR A 325 -3.52 16.85 4.84
C THR A 325 -3.69 15.33 4.84
N ILE A 326 -3.49 14.63 5.97
CA ILE A 326 -3.58 13.16 6.04
C ILE A 326 -4.96 12.66 5.61
N LEU A 327 -6.04 13.28 6.12
CA LEU A 327 -7.40 12.86 5.78
C LEU A 327 -7.72 13.10 4.30
N ALA A 328 -7.25 14.22 3.75
CA ALA A 328 -7.41 14.52 2.34
C ALA A 328 -6.63 13.50 1.47
N ALA A 329 -5.38 13.20 1.81
CA ALA A 329 -4.54 12.23 1.12
C ALA A 329 -5.14 10.81 1.16
N ILE A 330 -5.69 10.38 2.30
CA ILE A 330 -6.40 9.09 2.42
C ILE A 330 -7.62 9.08 1.48
N PHE A 331 -8.43 10.14 1.48
CA PHE A 331 -9.60 10.23 0.61
C PHE A 331 -9.20 10.19 -0.88
N GLN A 332 -8.16 10.92 -1.28
CA GLN A 332 -7.61 10.89 -2.63
C GLN A 332 -7.08 9.50 -3.02
N PHE A 333 -6.39 8.82 -2.11
CA PHE A 333 -5.87 7.48 -2.33
C PHE A 333 -7.01 6.46 -2.47
N VAL A 334 -8.06 6.55 -1.66
CA VAL A 334 -9.26 5.71 -1.79
C VAL A 334 -9.94 5.95 -3.14
N LEU A 335 -10.06 7.21 -3.58
CA LEU A 335 -10.57 7.51 -4.92
C LEU A 335 -9.69 6.93 -6.03
N LEU A 336 -8.36 6.98 -5.88
CA LEU A 336 -7.42 6.39 -6.84
C LEU A 336 -7.61 4.86 -6.93
N LEU A 337 -7.73 4.18 -5.79
CA LEU A 337 -8.02 2.76 -5.74
C LEU A 337 -9.38 2.43 -6.36
N ALA A 338 -10.40 3.25 -6.10
CA ALA A 338 -11.73 3.07 -6.69
C ALA A 338 -11.71 3.26 -8.22
N VAL A 339 -10.93 4.22 -8.75
CA VAL A 339 -10.71 4.40 -10.19
C VAL A 339 -10.02 3.18 -10.81
N LEU A 340 -8.96 2.68 -10.17
CA LEU A 340 -8.24 1.48 -10.63
C LEU A 340 -9.13 0.24 -10.60
N HIS A 341 -9.86 0.05 -9.52
CA HIS A 341 -10.80 -1.07 -9.36
C HIS A 341 -11.90 -1.01 -10.43
N TYR A 342 -12.54 0.14 -10.63
CA TYR A 342 -13.56 0.29 -11.66
C TYR A 342 -13.03 -0.04 -13.07
N GLN A 343 -11.81 0.41 -13.37
CA GLN A 343 -11.17 0.13 -14.66
C GLN A 343 -10.90 -1.37 -14.86
N GLN A 344 -10.40 -2.05 -13.83
CA GLN A 344 -10.10 -3.48 -13.90
C GLN A 344 -11.38 -4.33 -13.97
N SER A 345 -12.38 -4.04 -13.14
CA SER A 345 -13.57 -4.87 -12.98
C SER A 345 -14.60 -4.69 -14.10
N TYR A 346 -14.72 -3.49 -14.70
CA TYR A 346 -15.84 -3.20 -15.63
C TYR A 346 -15.44 -2.80 -17.05
N LEU A 347 -14.17 -2.45 -17.29
CA LEU A 347 -13.71 -1.99 -18.61
C LEU A 347 -12.67 -2.89 -19.27
N SER A 348 -11.89 -3.65 -18.48
CA SER A 348 -10.88 -4.57 -19.03
C SER A 348 -11.47 -5.78 -19.79
N GLU A 349 -12.75 -6.12 -19.59
CA GLU A 349 -13.42 -7.20 -20.32
C GLU A 349 -14.08 -6.73 -21.63
N GLN A 350 -14.62 -5.51 -21.67
CA GLN A 350 -15.30 -4.97 -22.87
C GLN A 350 -14.34 -4.76 -24.05
N ASP A 351 -13.05 -4.49 -23.80
CA ASP A 351 -12.02 -4.34 -24.84
C ASP A 351 -11.60 -5.70 -25.46
N LYS A 352 -11.79 -6.82 -24.75
CA LYS A 352 -11.51 -8.16 -25.30
C LYS A 352 -12.60 -8.63 -26.26
N ASP A 353 -13.86 -8.33 -25.96
CA ASP A 353 -14.98 -8.71 -26.83
C ASP A 353 -14.99 -7.90 -28.14
N HIS A 354 -14.65 -6.61 -28.10
CA HIS A 354 -14.57 -5.78 -29.32
C HIS A 354 -13.40 -6.16 -30.25
N GLN A 355 -12.28 -6.68 -29.72
CA GLN A 355 -11.17 -7.17 -30.56
C GLN A 355 -11.39 -8.59 -31.12
N SER A 356 -12.46 -9.27 -30.70
CA SER A 356 -12.82 -10.60 -31.23
C SER A 356 -13.91 -10.55 -32.31
N MET A 357 -14.47 -9.36 -32.55
CA MET A 357 -15.54 -9.11 -33.53
C MET A 357 -15.10 -8.30 -34.76
N ASP A 358 -13.84 -7.85 -34.80
CA ASP A 358 -13.15 -7.30 -35.98
C ASP A 358 -12.07 -8.30 -36.44
#